data_AF-A0A954VCI9-F1
#
_entry.id   AF-A0A954VCI9-F1
#
_cell.length_a   1.000
_cell.length_b   1.000
_cell.length_c   1.000
_cell.angle_alpha   90.00
_cell.angle_beta   90.00
_cell.angle_gamma   90.00
#
_symmetry.space_group_name_H-M   'P 1'
#
loop_
_entity.id
_entity.type
_entity.pdbx_description
1 polymer ?
#
loop_
_entity_poly.entity_id
_entity_poly.type
_entity_poly.pdbx_seq_one_letter_code
_entity_poly.pdbx_strand_id
1 'polypeptide(L)'
;MIAEHEAIAIARRFALQNAWPWDSQAATAVLNGDVWCVATRVDDYWVENVYTDVDANTGDVKTASFRPAVSSPISREHAMEIARGICEQNGWSWIEVYIEEDEFESDDGKRLNCWTIGTNRDRLGGNATILLDAETGAVLQTMFASR
;
A
#
# COMPACT_ATOMS: atom_id res chain seq x y z
N MET A 1 12.60 1.27 36.27
CA MET A 1 11.99 1.71 35.01
C MET A 1 13.10 1.89 34.00
N ILE A 2 12.98 1.27 32.83
CA ILE A 2 13.94 1.40 31.74
C ILE A 2 13.80 2.77 31.06
N ALA A 3 14.90 3.28 30.54
CA ALA A 3 14.94 4.54 29.82
C ALA A 3 14.41 4.41 28.39
N GLU A 4 14.05 5.54 27.77
CA GLU A 4 13.56 5.62 26.39
C GLU A 4 14.47 4.89 25.38
N HIS A 5 15.78 5.15 25.46
CA HIS A 5 16.75 4.52 24.56
C HIS A 5 16.87 2.99 24.75
N GLU A 6 16.60 2.49 25.96
CA GLU A 6 16.56 1.04 26.23
C GLU A 6 15.30 0.42 25.61
N ALA A 7 14.15 1.10 25.71
CA ALA A 7 12.91 0.66 25.05
C ALA A 7 13.06 0.60 23.52
N ILE A 8 13.69 1.63 22.92
CA ILE A 8 14.01 1.64 21.48
C ILE A 8 14.94 0.48 21.10
N ALA A 9 15.96 0.19 21.91
CA ALA A 9 16.86 -0.92 21.67
C ALA A 9 16.16 -2.29 21.76
N ILE A 10 15.22 -2.44 22.71
CA ILE A 10 14.40 -3.65 22.87
C ILE A 10 13.49 -3.84 21.64
N ALA A 11 12.76 -2.80 21.23
CA ALA A 11 11.89 -2.82 20.07
C ALA A 11 12.66 -3.14 18.78
N ARG A 12 13.84 -2.52 18.58
CA ARG A 12 14.74 -2.81 17.46
C ARG A 12 15.12 -4.28 17.42
N ARG A 13 15.55 -4.84 18.57
CA ARG A 13 15.95 -6.25 18.64
C ARG A 13 14.78 -7.16 18.28
N PHE A 14 13.59 -6.87 18.79
CA PHE A 14 12.38 -7.62 18.51
C PHE A 14 12.02 -7.58 17.01
N ALA A 15 12.05 -6.40 16.39
CA ALA A 15 11.79 -6.23 14.96
C ALA A 15 12.76 -7.05 14.10
N LEU A 16 14.07 -6.95 14.37
CA LEU A 16 15.10 -7.68 13.62
C LEU A 16 15.00 -9.21 13.81
N GLN A 17 14.60 -9.68 14.99
CA GLN A 17 14.35 -11.11 15.24
C GLN A 17 13.17 -11.67 14.43
N ASN A 18 12.20 -10.82 14.09
CA ASN A 18 11.03 -11.16 13.28
C ASN A 18 11.20 -10.80 11.79
N ALA A 19 12.41 -10.40 11.37
CA ALA A 19 12.71 -9.94 10.02
C ALA A 19 11.85 -8.74 9.56
N TRP A 20 11.46 -7.87 10.49
CA TRP A 20 10.73 -6.64 10.19
C TRP A 20 11.71 -5.50 9.87
N PRO A 21 11.36 -4.59 8.94
CA PRO A 21 12.19 -3.45 8.59
C PRO A 21 12.30 -2.49 9.79
N TRP A 22 13.46 -1.85 9.95
CA TRP A 22 13.71 -0.94 11.06
C TRP A 22 14.61 0.22 10.63
N ASP A 23 14.14 1.46 10.81
CA ASP A 23 14.96 2.66 10.66
C ASP A 23 15.27 3.24 12.05
N SER A 24 16.55 3.29 12.40
CA SER A 24 16.98 3.80 13.70
C SER A 24 16.94 5.33 13.78
N GLN A 25 16.96 6.03 12.64
CA GLN A 25 16.88 7.49 12.59
C GLN A 25 15.45 8.00 12.74
N ALA A 26 14.47 7.14 12.41
CA ALA A 26 13.05 7.45 12.47
C ALA A 26 12.32 6.74 13.62
N ALA A 27 13.05 6.10 14.53
CA ALA A 27 12.48 5.46 15.71
C ALA A 27 12.17 6.50 16.79
N THR A 28 10.96 6.45 17.34
CA THR A 28 10.51 7.28 18.46
C THR A 28 9.88 6.41 19.54
N ALA A 29 9.94 6.86 20.79
CA ALA A 29 9.30 6.19 21.90
C ALA A 29 8.53 7.19 22.77
N VAL A 30 7.30 6.86 23.11
CA VAL A 30 6.43 7.68 23.96
C VAL A 30 6.04 6.87 25.19
N LEU A 31 6.22 7.44 26.38
CA LEU A 31 5.79 6.81 27.62
C LEU A 31 4.30 7.08 27.84
N ASN A 32 3.50 6.03 27.90
CA ASN A 32 2.08 6.08 28.23
C ASN A 32 1.81 5.18 29.44
N GLY A 33 1.69 5.79 30.62
CA GLY A 33 1.57 5.05 31.88
C GLY A 33 2.83 4.25 32.20
N ASP A 34 2.70 2.92 32.26
CA ASP A 34 3.78 1.96 32.52
C ASP A 34 4.29 1.27 31.25
N VAL A 35 4.01 1.83 30.07
CA VAL A 35 4.39 1.27 28.77
C VAL A 35 5.11 2.30 27.92
N TRP A 36 6.24 1.91 27.36
CA TRP A 36 6.89 2.60 26.25
C TRP A 36 6.28 2.12 24.93
N CYS A 37 5.58 3.01 24.25
CA CYS A 37 5.07 2.79 22.90
C CYS A 37 6.17 3.22 21.91
N VAL A 38 6.81 2.24 21.26
CA VAL A 38 7.90 2.48 20.32
C VAL A 38 7.42 2.29 18.89
N ALA A 39 7.65 3.28 18.04
CA ALA A 39 7.34 3.21 16.61
C ALA A 39 8.57 3.56 15.77
N THR A 40 8.68 2.98 14.58
CA THR A 40 9.66 3.42 13.57
C THR A 40 8.98 3.62 12.22
N ARG A 41 9.41 4.67 11.51
CA ARG A 41 8.99 4.98 10.16
C ARG A 41 10.00 4.40 9.17
N VAL A 42 9.52 3.76 8.13
CA VAL A 42 10.36 3.38 6.99
C VAL A 42 9.74 4.10 5.79
N ASP A 43 10.53 4.95 5.12
CA ASP A 43 10.16 5.84 4.00
C ASP A 43 9.41 7.16 4.35
N ASP A 44 9.15 7.98 3.33
CA ASP A 44 8.60 9.36 3.42
C ASP A 44 7.09 9.43 3.75
N TYR A 45 6.43 8.30 4.02
CA TYR A 45 5.01 8.24 4.31
C TYR A 45 4.72 8.13 5.81
N TRP A 46 3.66 8.81 6.25
CA TRP A 46 3.25 8.96 7.66
C TRP A 46 2.56 7.71 8.26
N VAL A 47 3.00 6.51 7.90
CA VAL A 47 2.43 5.26 8.44
C VAL A 47 3.46 4.60 9.35
N GLU A 48 3.07 4.37 10.61
CA GLU A 48 3.86 3.62 11.59
C GLU A 48 3.97 2.16 11.15
N ASN A 49 5.09 1.80 10.53
CA ASN A 49 5.26 0.48 9.93
C ASN A 49 5.55 -0.59 10.97
N VAL A 50 6.36 -0.28 11.99
CA VAL A 50 6.61 -1.18 13.13
C VAL A 50 6.24 -0.47 14.42
N TYR A 51 5.40 -1.12 15.20
CA TYR A 51 4.96 -0.69 16.53
C TYR A 51 5.29 -1.76 17.56
N THR A 52 5.80 -1.37 18.73
CA THR A 52 6.14 -2.28 19.83
C THR A 52 5.85 -1.60 21.16
N ASP A 53 5.01 -2.23 21.98
CA ASP A 53 4.80 -1.85 23.38
C ASP A 53 5.80 -2.59 24.28
N VAL A 54 6.60 -1.83 25.02
CA VAL A 54 7.58 -2.35 25.97
C VAL A 54 7.17 -1.94 27.38
N ASP A 55 7.05 -2.89 28.30
CA ASP A 55 6.80 -2.62 29.71
C ASP A 55 7.94 -1.75 30.29
N ALA A 56 7.59 -0.58 30.84
CA ALA A 56 8.57 0.37 31.31
C ALA A 56 9.31 -0.11 32.57
N ASN A 57 8.80 -1.08 33.32
CA ASN A 57 9.43 -1.56 34.55
C ASN A 57 10.34 -2.77 34.32
N THR A 58 9.94 -3.65 33.41
CA THR A 58 10.59 -4.96 33.17
C THR A 58 11.37 -5.01 31.86
N GLY A 59 11.00 -4.18 30.87
CA GLY A 59 11.54 -4.26 29.51
C GLY A 59 10.94 -5.40 28.67
N ASP A 60 9.88 -6.05 29.15
CA ASP A 60 9.19 -7.09 28.39
C ASP A 60 8.35 -6.50 27.26
N VAL A 61 8.37 -7.13 26.09
CA VAL A 61 7.49 -6.76 24.97
C VAL A 61 6.08 -7.25 25.27
N LYS A 62 5.14 -6.32 25.47
CA LYS A 62 3.72 -6.62 25.74
C LYS A 62 2.97 -6.91 24.44
N THR A 63 3.14 -6.06 23.44
CA THR A 63 2.52 -6.18 22.12
C THR A 63 3.50 -5.72 21.04
N ALA A 64 3.35 -6.26 19.84
CA ALA A 64 4.10 -5.78 18.68
C ALA A 64 3.30 -6.03 17.40
N SER A 65 3.38 -5.11 16.45
CA SER A 65 2.79 -5.26 15.14
C SER A 65 3.69 -4.67 14.07
N PHE A 66 3.80 -5.38 12.96
CA PHE A 66 4.36 -4.85 11.73
C PHE A 66 3.26 -4.76 10.69
N ARG A 67 3.05 -3.56 10.17
CA ARG A 67 2.28 -3.34 8.95
C ARG A 67 3.30 -3.09 7.85
N PRO A 68 3.44 -4.03 6.88
CA PRO A 68 4.20 -3.69 5.69
C PRO A 68 3.60 -2.42 5.10
N ALA A 69 4.46 -1.48 4.71
CA ALA A 69 4.03 -0.42 3.83
C ALA A 69 3.38 -1.12 2.64
N VAL A 70 2.06 -0.99 2.51
CA VAL A 70 1.37 -1.32 1.27
C VAL A 70 2.15 -0.60 0.19
N SER A 71 2.58 -1.33 -0.85
CA SER A 71 3.24 -0.73 -2.00
C SER A 71 2.47 0.54 -2.34
N SER A 72 3.17 1.68 -2.41
CA SER A 72 2.51 2.96 -2.68
C SER A 72 1.48 2.76 -3.78
N PRO A 73 0.20 3.10 -3.55
CA PRO A 73 -0.79 2.99 -4.59
C PRO A 73 -0.24 3.62 -5.87
N ILE A 74 -0.33 2.90 -6.98
CA ILE A 74 0.17 3.41 -8.24
C ILE A 74 -0.55 4.73 -8.52
N SER A 75 0.22 5.76 -8.90
CA SER A 75 -0.38 7.05 -9.17
C SER A 75 -1.33 6.95 -10.35
N ARG A 76 -2.26 7.91 -10.43
CA ARG A 76 -3.17 8.05 -11.58
C ARG A 76 -2.40 8.08 -12.91
N GLU A 77 -1.27 8.78 -12.95
CA GLU A 77 -0.41 8.89 -14.13
C GLU A 77 0.21 7.54 -14.50
N HIS A 78 0.71 6.80 -13.51
CA HIS A 78 1.28 5.47 -13.73
C HIS A 78 0.21 4.46 -14.19
N ALA A 79 -0.99 4.51 -13.62
CA ALA A 79 -2.14 3.71 -14.07
C ALA A 79 -2.48 4.00 -15.55
N MET A 80 -2.45 5.27 -15.94
CA MET A 80 -2.68 5.69 -17.33
C MET A 80 -1.58 5.20 -18.28
N GLU A 81 -0.32 5.19 -17.86
CA GLU A 81 0.79 4.65 -18.65
C GLU A 81 0.64 3.15 -18.89
N ILE A 82 0.29 2.39 -17.85
CA ILE A 82 0.02 0.94 -17.94
C ILE A 82 -1.15 0.69 -18.91
N ALA A 83 -2.27 1.38 -18.71
CA ALA A 83 -3.47 1.20 -19.52
C ALA A 83 -3.24 1.57 -21.00
N ARG A 84 -2.43 2.60 -21.27
CA ARG A 84 -2.02 2.96 -22.63
C ARG A 84 -1.19 1.85 -23.27
N GLY A 85 -0.22 1.30 -22.55
CA GLY A 85 0.58 0.17 -23.03
C GLY A 85 -0.27 -1.05 -23.40
N ILE A 86 -1.30 -1.35 -22.60
CA ILE A 86 -2.27 -2.42 -22.89
C ILE A 86 -3.03 -2.13 -24.20
N CYS A 87 -3.51 -0.89 -24.39
CA CYS A 87 -4.21 -0.52 -25.62
C CYS A 87 -3.30 -0.64 -26.86
N GLU A 88 -2.06 -0.17 -26.77
CA GLU A 88 -1.08 -0.27 -27.86
C GLU A 88 -0.77 -1.73 -28.23
N GLN A 89 -0.60 -2.60 -27.23
CA GLN A 89 -0.36 -4.04 -27.43
C GLN A 89 -1.53 -4.77 -28.10
N ASN A 90 -2.77 -4.35 -27.79
CA ASN A 90 -3.99 -4.98 -28.32
C ASN A 90 -4.55 -4.31 -29.58
N GLY A 91 -3.89 -3.24 -30.07
CA GLY A 91 -4.39 -2.45 -31.21
C GLY A 91 -5.67 -1.67 -30.92
N TRP A 92 -5.94 -1.37 -29.64
CA TRP A 92 -7.09 -0.58 -29.22
C TRP A 92 -6.79 0.91 -29.33
N SER A 93 -7.80 1.70 -29.71
CA SER A 93 -7.65 3.15 -29.80
C SER A 93 -7.56 3.79 -28.41
N TRP A 94 -6.62 4.72 -28.23
CA TRP A 94 -6.42 5.52 -27.02
C TRP A 94 -6.90 6.96 -27.26
N ILE A 95 -8.22 7.15 -27.22
CA ILE A 95 -8.87 8.46 -27.37
C ILE A 95 -10.01 8.61 -26.36
N GLU A 96 -10.34 9.85 -25.99
CA GLU A 96 -11.43 10.16 -25.04
C GLU A 96 -11.32 9.35 -23.74
N VAL A 97 -10.13 9.37 -23.14
CA VAL A 97 -9.81 8.54 -21.97
C VAL A 97 -10.37 9.16 -20.70
N TYR A 98 -10.99 8.34 -19.87
CA TYR A 98 -11.31 8.67 -18.48
C TYR A 98 -10.68 7.65 -17.54
N ILE A 99 -10.44 8.09 -16.32
CA ILE A 99 -9.90 7.28 -15.24
C ILE A 99 -10.55 7.74 -13.93
N GLU A 100 -10.99 6.79 -13.14
CA GLU A 100 -11.57 6.98 -11.81
C GLU A 100 -11.13 5.87 -10.84
N GLU A 101 -11.22 6.13 -9.55
CA GLU A 101 -11.04 5.12 -8.50
C GLU A 101 -12.38 4.39 -8.29
N ASP A 102 -12.31 3.06 -8.14
CA ASP A 102 -13.48 2.19 -7.95
C ASP A 102 -13.13 1.00 -7.03
N GLU A 103 -14.13 0.18 -6.69
CA GLU A 103 -13.94 -1.10 -6.00
C GLU A 103 -14.20 -2.27 -6.96
N PHE A 104 -13.25 -3.21 -7.05
CA PHE A 104 -13.41 -4.46 -7.77
C PHE A 104 -13.61 -5.61 -6.78
N GLU A 105 -14.67 -6.40 -6.95
CA GLU A 105 -14.88 -7.64 -6.20
C GLU A 105 -14.21 -8.81 -6.94
N SER A 106 -13.17 -9.40 -6.34
CA SER A 106 -12.49 -10.57 -6.88
C SER A 106 -13.33 -11.84 -6.72
N ASP A 107 -12.98 -12.89 -7.46
CA ASP A 107 -13.70 -14.17 -7.46
C ASP A 107 -13.79 -14.84 -6.08
N ASP A 108 -12.88 -14.52 -5.15
CA ASP A 108 -12.88 -14.99 -3.76
C ASP A 108 -13.72 -14.10 -2.81
N GLY A 109 -14.47 -13.13 -3.35
CA GLY A 109 -15.37 -12.24 -2.62
C GLY A 109 -14.67 -11.11 -1.87
N LYS A 110 -13.38 -10.85 -2.13
CA LYS A 110 -12.68 -9.70 -1.57
C LYS A 110 -12.89 -8.46 -2.42
N ARG A 111 -12.93 -7.30 -1.76
CA ARG A 111 -12.96 -6.00 -2.44
C ARG A 111 -11.57 -5.42 -2.51
N LEU A 112 -11.16 -5.01 -3.70
CA LEU A 112 -9.89 -4.38 -3.99
C LEU A 112 -10.16 -2.97 -4.52
N ASN A 113 -9.40 -1.99 -4.04
CA ASN A 113 -9.40 -0.67 -4.64
C ASN A 113 -8.74 -0.77 -6.02
N CYS A 114 -9.35 -0.19 -7.04
CA CYS A 114 -8.85 -0.25 -8.39
C CYS A 114 -8.94 1.10 -9.11
N TRP A 115 -8.13 1.24 -10.16
CA TRP A 115 -8.31 2.24 -11.19
C TRP A 115 -9.17 1.65 -12.30
N THR A 116 -10.27 2.30 -12.62
CA THR A 116 -11.08 2.00 -13.80
C THR A 116 -10.72 2.98 -14.90
N ILE A 117 -10.12 2.49 -15.98
CA ILE A 117 -9.72 3.28 -17.15
C ILE A 117 -10.60 2.87 -18.33
N GLY A 118 -11.28 3.84 -18.94
CA GLY A 118 -12.04 3.61 -20.15
C GLY A 118 -11.60 4.50 -21.30
N THR A 119 -11.64 3.96 -22.52
CA THR A 119 -11.35 4.69 -23.76
C THR A 119 -12.40 4.39 -24.83
N ASN A 120 -12.63 5.36 -25.72
CA ASN A 120 -13.62 5.34 -26.81
C ASN A 120 -15.09 5.43 -26.38
N ARG A 121 -15.47 6.33 -25.46
CA ARG A 121 -16.85 6.35 -24.96
C ARG A 121 -17.91 6.66 -26.04
N ASP A 122 -17.58 7.35 -27.15
CA ASP A 122 -18.62 7.90 -28.05
C ASP A 122 -18.47 7.73 -29.59
N ARG A 123 -17.59 6.89 -30.17
CA ARG A 123 -17.54 6.73 -31.66
C ARG A 123 -17.30 5.30 -32.17
N LEU A 124 -18.38 4.64 -32.59
CA LEU A 124 -18.48 3.64 -33.70
C LEU A 124 -17.28 2.69 -33.99
N GLY A 125 -16.54 2.22 -32.97
CA GLY A 125 -15.34 1.39 -33.17
C GLY A 125 -14.87 0.51 -31.99
N GLY A 126 -15.66 0.46 -30.91
CA GLY A 126 -15.48 -0.43 -29.77
C GLY A 126 -14.91 0.26 -28.51
N ASN A 127 -15.43 -0.13 -27.34
CA ASN A 127 -15.08 0.50 -26.06
C ASN A 127 -14.13 -0.43 -25.29
N ALA A 128 -13.00 0.10 -24.82
CA ALA A 128 -12.10 -0.64 -23.95
C ALA A 128 -12.24 -0.16 -22.50
N THR A 129 -12.31 -1.11 -21.58
CA THR A 129 -12.30 -0.88 -20.13
C THR A 129 -11.18 -1.72 -19.53
N ILE A 130 -10.33 -1.10 -18.73
CA ILE A 130 -9.17 -1.71 -18.08
C ILE A 130 -9.28 -1.41 -16.58
N LEU A 131 -9.26 -2.44 -15.76
CA LEU A 131 -9.22 -2.33 -14.30
C LEU A 131 -7.81 -2.72 -13.83
N LEU A 132 -7.18 -1.82 -13.08
CA LEU A 132 -5.88 -2.04 -12.48
C LEU A 132 -6.01 -2.01 -10.97
N ASP A 133 -5.37 -2.94 -10.27
CA ASP A 133 -5.23 -2.90 -8.82
C ASP A 133 -4.53 -1.59 -8.42
N ALA A 134 -5.17 -0.81 -7.53
CA ALA A 134 -4.68 0.51 -7.19
C ALA A 134 -3.38 0.46 -6.37
N GLU A 135 -3.09 -0.64 -5.67
CA GLU A 135 -1.89 -0.80 -4.84
C GLU A 135 -0.67 -1.27 -5.64
N THR A 136 -0.90 -2.14 -6.62
CA THR A 136 0.17 -2.89 -7.30
C THR A 136 0.29 -2.57 -8.79
N GLY A 137 -0.76 -2.01 -9.39
CA GLY A 137 -0.88 -1.85 -10.83
C GLY A 137 -1.10 -3.15 -11.60
N ALA A 138 -1.38 -4.26 -10.90
CA ALA A 138 -1.73 -5.52 -11.54
C ALA A 138 -3.02 -5.37 -12.36
N VAL A 139 -3.05 -5.98 -13.54
CA VAL A 139 -4.27 -5.99 -14.37
C VAL A 139 -5.28 -6.92 -13.72
N LEU A 140 -6.37 -6.36 -13.23
CA LEU A 140 -7.49 -7.12 -12.65
C LEU A 140 -8.42 -7.62 -13.75
N GLN A 141 -8.73 -6.74 -14.70
CA GLN A 141 -9.64 -7.06 -15.80
C GLN A 141 -9.38 -6.20 -17.02
N THR A 142 -9.56 -6.78 -18.21
CA THR A 142 -9.66 -6.03 -19.46
C THR A 142 -10.89 -6.47 -20.22
N MET A 143 -11.62 -5.52 -20.79
CA MET A 143 -12.82 -5.76 -21.58
C MET A 143 -12.75 -4.90 -22.84
N PHE A 144 -13.01 -5.52 -23.99
CA PHE A 144 -13.20 -4.81 -25.25
C PHE A 144 -14.57 -5.17 -25.82
N ALA A 145 -15.44 -4.18 -25.90
CA ALA A 145 -16.76 -4.32 -26.52
C ALA A 145 -16.69 -3.79 -27.95
N SER A 146 -16.43 -4.65 -28.94
CA SER A 146 -16.63 -4.34 -30.35
C SER A 146 -18.11 -4.48 -30.73
N ARG A 147 -18.62 -3.59 -31.60
CA ARG A 147 -19.89 -3.82 -32.29
C ARG A 147 -19.72 -4.82 -33.43
#